data_AF-A0A9N9EA97-F1
#
_entry.id   AF-A0A9N9EA97-F1
#
_cell.length_a   1.000
_cell.length_b   1.000
_cell.length_c   1.000
_cell.angle_alpha   90.00
_cell.angle_beta   90.00
_cell.angle_gamma   90.00
#
_symmetry.space_group_name_H-M   'P 1'
#
loop_
_entity.id
_entity.type
_entity.pdbx_description
1 polymer ?
#
loop_
_entity_poly.entity_id
_entity_poly.type
_entity_poly.pdbx_seq_one_letter_code
_entity_poly.pdbx_strand_id
1 'polypeptide(L)'
;MSQTTKVTSYKTPISRDARIGIIGAGPAGISMAHFLRKEGYSNITLLESSSHIAGKSSTFTHENRNYDVGALMIGHNYTNIRSLAEEFNCPMEKFNGSSLDFDSNKFITENVDQIGILTKPFLENMTHYLEERKAFEDISLPGHGDLSENMLYAPITQYLKDRKMEYLLDAWNLAYTSAGYGYVQDDIPAAYFLKFIQNSENTI
;
A
#
# COMPACT_ATOMS: atom_id res chain seq x y z
N MET A 1 -32.54 8.50 -14.12
CA MET A 1 -32.67 7.68 -12.90
C MET A 1 -31.90 6.39 -13.13
N SER A 2 -30.63 6.34 -12.71
CA SER A 2 -29.80 5.14 -12.81
C SER A 2 -30.15 4.23 -11.64
N GLN A 3 -30.65 3.03 -11.91
CA GLN A 3 -30.94 2.04 -10.88
C GLN A 3 -29.61 1.49 -10.36
N THR A 4 -29.24 1.87 -9.14
CA THR A 4 -28.17 1.23 -8.38
C THR A 4 -28.60 -0.18 -8.04
N THR A 5 -28.06 -1.17 -8.74
CA THR A 5 -28.21 -2.58 -8.39
C THR A 5 -27.50 -2.81 -7.06
N LYS A 6 -28.24 -2.76 -5.94
CA LYS A 6 -27.73 -3.20 -4.65
C LYS A 6 -27.35 -4.67 -4.77
N VAL A 7 -26.05 -4.97 -4.69
CA VAL A 7 -25.56 -6.35 -4.55
C VAL A 7 -25.99 -6.83 -3.16
N THR A 8 -27.17 -7.44 -3.08
CA THR A 8 -27.62 -8.17 -1.88
C THR A 8 -26.90 -9.51 -1.84
N SER A 9 -25.70 -9.54 -1.26
CA SER A 9 -24.97 -10.78 -1.01
C SER A 9 -25.06 -11.16 0.47
N TYR A 10 -26.21 -11.67 0.89
CA TYR A 10 -26.24 -12.59 2.04
C TYR A 10 -26.08 -14.02 1.50
N LYS A 11 -24.88 -14.34 1.01
CA LYS A 11 -24.49 -15.75 0.95
C LYS A 11 -24.32 -16.20 2.40
N THR A 12 -25.09 -17.20 2.81
CA THR A 12 -24.82 -17.93 4.05
C THR A 12 -23.32 -18.23 4.11
N PRO A 13 -22.64 -17.99 5.25
CA PRO A 13 -21.23 -18.31 5.38
C PRO A 13 -20.97 -19.75 4.92
N ILE A 14 -19.91 -19.97 4.16
CA ILE A 14 -19.48 -21.32 3.79
C ILE A 14 -19.32 -22.16 5.08
N SER A 15 -19.66 -23.45 5.02
CA SER A 15 -19.55 -24.33 6.20
C SER A 15 -18.13 -24.30 6.77
N ARG A 16 -17.98 -24.36 8.10
CA ARG A 16 -16.66 -24.40 8.77
C ARG A 16 -15.84 -25.65 8.39
N ASP A 17 -16.50 -26.70 7.91
CA ASP A 17 -15.88 -27.95 7.43
C ASP A 17 -15.53 -27.91 5.92
N ALA A 18 -15.82 -26.80 5.23
CA ALA A 18 -15.53 -26.66 3.81
C ALA A 18 -14.04 -26.83 3.53
N ARG A 19 -13.72 -27.58 2.46
CA ARG A 19 -12.35 -27.69 1.93
C ARG A 19 -11.98 -26.40 1.21
N ILE A 20 -11.07 -25.62 1.79
CA ILE A 20 -10.63 -24.34 1.24
C ILE A 20 -9.20 -24.50 0.71
N GLY A 21 -9.04 -24.37 -0.61
CA GLY A 21 -7.74 -24.26 -1.25
C GLY A 21 -7.34 -22.78 -1.40
N ILE A 22 -6.15 -22.42 -0.94
CA ILE A 22 -5.55 -21.09 -1.11
C ILE A 22 -4.31 -21.26 -1.99
N ILE A 23 -4.22 -20.48 -3.07
CA ILE A 23 -3.09 -20.53 -4.01
C ILE A 23 -2.19 -19.32 -3.75
N GLY A 24 -0.91 -19.60 -3.46
CA GLY A 24 0.14 -18.64 -3.13
C GLY A 24 0.32 -18.46 -1.62
N ALA A 25 1.52 -18.74 -1.10
CA ALA A 25 1.91 -18.54 0.30
C ALA A 25 2.66 -17.22 0.52
N GLY A 26 2.28 -16.16 -0.21
CA GLY A 26 2.67 -14.78 0.10
C GLY A 26 1.85 -14.18 1.26
N PRO A 27 2.01 -12.87 1.56
CA PRO A 27 1.32 -12.22 2.67
C PRO A 27 -0.20 -12.36 2.56
N ALA A 28 -0.77 -12.16 1.37
CA ALA A 28 -2.20 -12.30 1.15
C ALA A 28 -2.74 -13.71 1.47
N GLY A 29 -2.05 -14.76 1.00
CA GLY A 29 -2.49 -16.15 1.21
C GLY A 29 -2.28 -16.63 2.63
N ILE A 30 -1.15 -16.29 3.26
CA ILE A 30 -0.89 -16.61 4.67
C ILE A 30 -1.86 -15.87 5.58
N SER A 31 -2.11 -14.58 5.36
CA SER A 31 -3.10 -13.82 6.12
C SER A 31 -4.50 -14.40 5.97
N MET A 32 -4.91 -14.77 4.75
CA MET A 32 -6.19 -15.45 4.52
C MET A 32 -6.29 -16.76 5.32
N ALA A 33 -5.27 -17.61 5.24
CA ALA A 33 -5.23 -18.87 5.98
C ALA A 33 -5.31 -18.64 7.50
N HIS A 34 -4.56 -17.65 8.02
CA HIS A 34 -4.55 -17.27 9.43
C HIS A 34 -5.93 -16.82 9.92
N PHE A 35 -6.56 -15.87 9.22
CA PHE A 35 -7.87 -15.35 9.64
C PHE A 35 -8.99 -16.38 9.46
N LEU A 36 -8.95 -17.24 8.43
CA LEU A 36 -9.88 -18.36 8.33
C LEU A 36 -9.73 -19.32 9.52
N ARG A 37 -8.50 -19.61 9.96
CA ARG A 37 -8.30 -20.43 11.16
C ARG A 37 -8.81 -19.77 12.44
N LYS A 38 -8.59 -18.46 12.62
CA LYS A 38 -9.15 -17.71 13.76
C LYS A 38 -10.67 -17.74 13.78
N GLU A 39 -11.27 -17.78 12.60
CA GLU A 39 -12.71 -17.93 12.39
C GLU A 39 -13.22 -19.39 12.53
N GLY A 40 -12.36 -20.36 12.87
CA GLY A 40 -12.75 -21.74 13.13
C GLY A 40 -12.85 -22.65 11.90
N TYR A 41 -12.38 -22.21 10.73
CA TYR A 41 -12.20 -23.10 9.58
C TYR A 41 -10.96 -23.99 9.79
N SER A 42 -11.12 -25.30 9.66
CA SER A 42 -10.04 -26.27 9.93
C SER A 42 -9.47 -26.92 8.67
N ASN A 43 -10.26 -27.03 7.61
CA ASN A 43 -9.93 -27.77 6.39
C ASN A 43 -9.33 -26.88 5.29
N ILE A 44 -8.17 -26.29 5.59
CA ILE A 44 -7.50 -25.30 4.74
C ILE A 44 -6.20 -25.90 4.17
N THR A 45 -6.05 -25.87 2.85
CA THR A 45 -4.80 -26.23 2.14
C THR A 45 -4.21 -24.99 1.48
N LEU A 46 -2.98 -24.64 1.86
CA LEU A 46 -2.21 -23.56 1.24
C LEU A 46 -1.20 -24.17 0.25
N LEU A 47 -1.27 -23.77 -1.01
CA LEU A 47 -0.43 -24.27 -2.09
C LEU A 47 0.53 -23.17 -2.54
N GLU A 48 1.83 -23.43 -2.51
CA GLU A 48 2.86 -22.53 -3.01
C GLU A 48 3.63 -23.22 -4.14
N SER A 49 3.93 -22.44 -5.18
CA SER A 49 4.66 -22.89 -6.36
C SER A 49 6.18 -22.97 -6.12
N SER A 50 6.70 -22.10 -5.27
CA SER A 50 8.13 -21.99 -4.99
C SER A 50 8.56 -22.86 -3.81
N SER A 51 9.87 -22.98 -3.60
CA SER A 51 10.43 -23.70 -2.45
C SER A 51 10.41 -22.89 -1.14
N HIS A 52 9.89 -21.67 -1.14
CA HIS A 52 9.82 -20.78 0.03
C HIS A 52 8.47 -20.08 0.13
N ILE A 53 8.14 -19.62 1.33
CA ILE A 53 6.92 -18.84 1.60
C ILE A 53 7.22 -17.33 1.58
N ALA A 54 6.24 -16.51 1.93
CA ALA A 54 6.31 -15.05 2.07
C ALA A 54 6.36 -14.25 0.76
N GLY A 55 6.60 -14.88 -0.39
CA GLY A 55 6.51 -14.23 -1.70
C GLY A 55 7.42 -12.99 -1.79
N LYS A 56 6.85 -11.82 -2.08
CA LYS A 56 7.61 -10.55 -2.16
C LYS A 56 8.07 -10.00 -0.80
N SER A 57 7.62 -10.55 0.32
CA SER A 57 8.13 -10.19 1.65
C SER A 57 9.25 -11.17 2.03
N SER A 58 10.36 -11.12 1.29
CA SER A 58 11.44 -12.10 1.38
C SER A 58 12.72 -11.49 1.92
N THR A 59 13.34 -12.20 2.85
CA THR A 59 14.60 -11.87 3.49
C THR A 59 15.59 -12.99 3.23
N PHE A 60 16.77 -12.64 2.73
CA PHE A 60 17.87 -13.55 2.51
C PHE A 60 18.93 -13.38 3.60
N THR A 61 19.37 -14.47 4.21
CA THR A 61 20.41 -14.45 5.26
C THR A 61 21.76 -14.85 4.69
N HIS A 62 22.77 -14.00 4.90
CA HIS A 62 24.15 -14.25 4.51
C HIS A 62 25.10 -13.76 5.60
N GLU A 63 26.08 -14.59 6.00
CA GLU A 63 27.06 -14.26 7.05
C GLU A 63 26.41 -13.71 8.34
N ASN A 64 25.34 -14.37 8.81
CA ASN A 64 24.54 -13.96 9.98
C ASN A 64 23.92 -12.56 9.88
N ARG A 65 23.72 -12.05 8.66
CA ARG A 65 23.03 -10.79 8.38
C ARG A 65 21.84 -11.05 7.47
N ASN A 66 20.76 -10.33 7.77
CA ASN A 66 19.52 -10.40 7.01
C ASN A 66 19.49 -9.27 5.98
N TYR A 67 19.08 -9.60 4.76
CA TYR A 67 18.96 -8.68 3.63
C TYR A 67 17.57 -8.83 3.04
N ASP A 68 16.76 -7.77 3.12
CA ASP A 68 15.46 -7.77 2.47
C ASP A 68 15.63 -7.59 0.96
N VAL A 69 15.04 -8.52 0.21
CA VAL A 69 15.09 -8.56 -1.26
C VAL A 69 13.72 -8.23 -1.88
N GLY A 70 12.83 -7.63 -1.08
CA GLY A 70 11.48 -7.26 -1.48
C GLY A 70 10.90 -6.17 -0.58
N ALA A 71 9.72 -6.42 0.02
CA ALA A 71 9.07 -5.45 0.90
C ALA A 71 9.97 -5.09 2.11
N LEU A 72 10.18 -3.79 2.33
CA LEU A 72 11.19 -3.29 3.27
C LEU A 72 10.59 -2.54 4.47
N MET A 73 9.53 -1.76 4.28
CA MET A 73 9.05 -0.79 5.26
C MET A 73 7.59 -1.02 5.67
N ILE A 74 7.27 -0.71 6.93
CA ILE A 74 5.93 -0.75 7.50
C ILE A 74 5.58 0.64 8.06
N GLY A 75 4.58 1.27 7.46
CA GLY A 75 4.10 2.60 7.86
C GLY A 75 3.34 2.68 9.16
N HIS A 76 3.16 3.88 9.71
CA HIS A 76 2.29 4.06 10.88
C HIS A 76 0.84 3.70 10.58
N ASN A 77 0.36 3.93 9.35
CA ASN A 77 -1.00 3.62 8.93
C ASN A 77 -1.25 2.13 8.63
N TYR A 78 -0.23 1.26 8.71
CA TYR A 78 -0.35 -0.17 8.38
C TYR A 78 -0.89 -0.97 9.58
N THR A 79 -2.07 -0.59 10.08
CA THR A 79 -2.66 -1.10 11.31
C THR A 79 -2.77 -2.62 11.33
N ASN A 80 -3.25 -3.23 10.24
CA ASN A 80 -3.38 -4.69 10.14
C ASN A 80 -2.04 -5.42 10.31
N ILE A 81 -0.97 -4.92 9.70
CA ILE A 81 0.37 -5.54 9.81
C ILE A 81 0.95 -5.30 11.20
N ARG A 82 0.78 -4.10 11.78
CA ARG A 82 1.23 -3.81 13.14
C ARG A 82 0.55 -4.67 14.18
N SER A 83 -0.78 -4.87 14.08
CA SER A 83 -1.51 -5.77 14.97
C SER A 83 -1.06 -7.23 14.83
N LEU A 84 -0.74 -7.70 13.61
CA LEU A 84 -0.16 -9.03 13.42
C LEU A 84 1.24 -9.12 14.02
N ALA A 85 2.08 -8.09 13.88
CA ALA A 85 3.40 -8.05 14.50
C ALA A 85 3.31 -8.16 16.03
N GLU A 86 2.36 -7.44 16.65
CA GLU A 86 2.07 -7.56 18.08
C GLU A 86 1.58 -8.97 18.45
N GLU A 87 0.61 -9.52 17.72
CA GLU A 87 0.07 -10.87 17.95
C GLU A 87 1.17 -11.96 17.93
N PHE A 88 2.13 -11.83 17.01
CA PHE A 88 3.24 -12.78 16.86
C PHE A 88 4.50 -12.41 17.64
N ASN A 89 4.47 -11.34 18.45
CA ASN A 89 5.63 -10.80 19.17
C ASN A 89 6.84 -10.54 18.23
N CYS A 90 6.56 -10.04 17.03
CA CYS A 90 7.57 -9.65 16.06
C CYS A 90 8.06 -8.23 16.36
N PRO A 91 9.33 -8.03 16.75
CA PRO A 91 9.86 -6.71 17.01
C PRO A 91 9.91 -5.89 15.72
N MET A 92 9.58 -4.60 15.82
CA MET A 92 9.74 -3.62 14.75
C MET A 92 10.89 -2.68 15.10
N GLU A 93 11.75 -2.39 14.12
CA GLU A 93 12.86 -1.45 14.26
C GLU A 93 12.60 -0.19 13.43
N LYS A 94 13.15 0.95 13.87
CA LYS A 94 13.07 2.18 13.10
C LYS A 94 13.97 2.05 11.87
N PHE A 95 13.39 2.24 10.69
CA PHE A 95 14.13 2.37 9.45
C PHE A 95 14.81 3.76 9.39
N ASN A 96 16.08 3.81 8.98
CA ASN A 96 16.84 5.04 8.79
C ASN A 96 17.47 5.04 7.39
N GLY A 97 17.66 6.23 6.82
CA GLY A 97 18.14 6.41 5.46
C GLY A 97 18.22 7.87 5.06
N SER A 98 18.82 8.12 3.91
CA SER A 98 19.08 9.47 3.40
C SER A 98 18.72 9.55 1.91
N SER A 99 18.37 10.75 1.45
CA SER A 99 18.20 11.05 0.03
C SER A 99 19.40 11.85 -0.48
N LEU A 100 19.94 11.43 -1.63
CA LEU A 100 21.09 12.04 -2.30
C LEU A 100 20.66 12.55 -3.67
N ASP A 101 20.97 13.81 -3.96
CA ASP A 101 20.97 14.32 -5.32
C ASP A 101 22.29 13.92 -5.99
N PHE A 102 22.20 13.08 -7.02
CA PHE A 102 23.35 12.57 -7.75
C PHE A 102 24.07 13.64 -8.57
N ASP A 103 23.35 14.61 -9.12
CA ASP A 103 23.94 15.64 -9.99
C ASP A 103 24.73 16.65 -9.17
N SER A 104 24.19 17.05 -8.02
CA SER A 104 24.88 17.98 -7.11
C SER A 104 25.77 17.30 -6.07
N ASN A 105 25.70 15.97 -5.95
CA ASN A 105 26.35 15.16 -4.92
C ASN A 105 26.09 15.67 -3.49
N LYS A 106 24.85 16.09 -3.22
CA LYS A 106 24.43 16.63 -1.93
C LYS A 106 23.28 15.84 -1.35
N PHE A 107 23.35 15.56 -0.05
CA PHE A 107 22.21 15.03 0.67
C PHE A 107 21.09 16.07 0.68
N ILE A 108 19.91 15.65 0.21
CA ILE A 108 18.69 16.46 0.23
C ILE A 108 18.10 16.42 1.64
N THR A 109 18.08 15.24 2.25
CA THR A 109 17.71 15.03 3.64
C THR A 109 18.36 13.74 4.16
N GLU A 110 18.67 13.73 5.46
CA GLU A 110 19.14 12.54 6.20
C GLU A 110 18.01 11.92 7.04
N ASN A 111 16.80 12.44 6.90
CA ASN A 111 15.63 11.91 7.54
C ASN A 111 14.74 11.26 6.49
N VAL A 112 14.60 9.93 6.54
CA VAL A 112 13.67 9.20 5.66
C VAL A 112 12.30 9.85 5.72
N ASP A 113 11.85 10.26 6.91
CA ASP A 113 10.54 10.83 7.19
C ASP A 113 10.23 12.13 6.39
N GLN A 114 11.23 12.70 5.73
CA GLN A 114 11.12 13.94 4.96
C GLN A 114 11.32 13.72 3.45
N ILE A 115 11.65 12.50 3.03
CA ILE A 115 11.90 12.18 1.62
C ILE A 115 10.58 12.30 0.86
N GLY A 116 10.51 13.27 -0.06
CA GLY A 116 9.36 13.50 -0.90
C GLY A 116 8.22 14.27 -0.23
N ILE A 117 7.93 14.09 1.06
CA ILE A 117 6.66 14.59 1.62
C ILE A 117 6.63 16.12 1.84
N LEU A 118 7.75 16.74 2.20
CA LEU A 118 7.78 18.15 2.62
C LEU A 118 8.35 19.08 1.55
N THR A 119 7.83 18.97 0.32
CA THR A 119 8.20 19.94 -0.73
C THR A 119 7.52 21.28 -0.52
N LYS A 120 8.20 22.37 -0.91
CA LYS A 120 7.63 23.71 -0.84
C LYS A 120 6.27 23.82 -1.56
N PRO A 121 6.09 23.31 -2.80
CA PRO A 121 4.79 23.31 -3.46
C PRO A 121 3.70 22.57 -2.69
N PHE A 122 4.01 21.42 -2.07
CA PHE A 122 3.04 20.69 -1.26
C PHE A 122 2.61 21.49 -0.02
N LEU A 123 3.56 22.09 0.70
CA LEU A 123 3.27 22.90 1.88
C LEU A 123 2.43 24.14 1.56
N GLU A 124 2.73 24.82 0.44
CA GLU A 124 1.97 25.99 -0.03
C GLU A 124 0.53 25.62 -0.43
N ASN A 125 0.27 24.36 -0.79
CA ASN A 125 -1.04 23.87 -1.22
C ASN A 125 -1.74 22.97 -0.18
N MET A 126 -1.24 22.89 1.06
CA MET A 126 -1.75 21.97 2.09
C MET A 126 -3.25 22.14 2.35
N THR A 127 -3.78 23.36 2.39
CA THR A 127 -5.22 23.59 2.59
C THR A 127 -6.05 23.00 1.46
N HIS A 128 -5.64 23.26 0.21
CA HIS A 128 -6.29 22.69 -0.98
C HIS A 128 -6.21 21.16 -0.98
N TYR A 129 -5.05 20.61 -0.60
CA TYR A 129 -4.87 19.17 -0.46
C TYR A 129 -5.86 18.55 0.53
N LEU A 130 -5.97 19.12 1.74
CA LEU A 130 -6.88 18.63 2.77
C LEU A 130 -8.37 18.73 2.37
N GLU A 131 -8.72 19.68 1.51
CA GLU A 131 -10.07 19.82 0.96
C GLU A 131 -10.35 18.72 -0.08
N GLU A 132 -9.48 18.54 -1.08
CA GLU A 132 -9.63 17.51 -2.11
C GLU A 132 -9.55 16.09 -1.55
N ARG A 133 -8.75 15.87 -0.49
CA ARG A 133 -8.61 14.55 0.16
C ARG A 133 -9.92 13.95 0.62
N LYS A 134 -10.91 14.78 0.99
CA LYS A 134 -12.25 14.32 1.39
C LYS A 134 -12.94 13.54 0.27
N ALA A 135 -12.62 13.81 -1.00
CA ALA A 135 -13.20 13.10 -2.15
C ALA A 135 -12.67 11.67 -2.29
N PHE A 136 -11.58 11.30 -1.61
CA PHE A 136 -10.95 10.00 -1.70
C PHE A 136 -10.47 9.44 -0.35
N GLU A 137 -11.05 9.89 0.77
CA GLU A 137 -10.63 9.45 2.12
C GLU A 137 -10.80 7.93 2.33
N ASP A 138 -11.85 7.36 1.75
CA ASP A 138 -12.18 5.94 1.82
C ASP A 138 -11.33 5.05 0.91
N ILE A 139 -10.43 5.63 0.10
CA ILE A 139 -9.61 4.84 -0.83
C ILE A 139 -8.72 3.82 -0.13
N SER A 140 -8.43 4.02 1.15
CA SER A 140 -7.65 3.12 2.00
C SER A 140 -8.39 1.83 2.37
N LEU A 141 -9.73 1.83 2.31
CA LEU A 141 -10.55 0.64 2.57
C LEU A 141 -10.19 -0.53 1.61
N PRO A 142 -10.49 -1.79 1.99
CA PRO A 142 -10.24 -2.95 1.12
C PRO A 142 -10.76 -2.74 -0.30
N GLY A 143 -9.93 -3.02 -1.31
CA GLY A 143 -10.20 -2.60 -2.68
C GLY A 143 -9.81 -1.14 -2.91
N HIS A 144 -10.72 -0.32 -3.42
CA HIS A 144 -10.51 1.11 -3.65
C HIS A 144 -11.60 1.96 -2.96
N GLY A 145 -12.19 1.43 -1.88
CA GLY A 145 -13.34 2.06 -1.21
C GLY A 145 -14.52 2.31 -2.15
N ASP A 146 -15.27 3.36 -1.86
CA ASP A 146 -16.44 3.79 -2.64
C ASP A 146 -16.09 4.88 -3.67
N LEU A 147 -14.93 4.77 -4.32
CA LEU A 147 -14.58 5.67 -5.42
C LEU A 147 -15.57 5.54 -6.58
N SER A 148 -15.92 6.68 -7.16
CA SER A 148 -16.71 6.71 -8.39
C SER A 148 -15.93 6.14 -9.57
N GLU A 149 -16.65 5.58 -10.55
CA GLU A 149 -16.07 4.91 -11.71
C GLU A 149 -15.07 5.79 -12.48
N ASN A 150 -15.39 7.07 -12.65
CA ASN A 150 -14.49 8.04 -13.26
C ASN A 150 -13.19 8.24 -12.46
N MET A 151 -13.21 8.17 -11.13
CA MET A 151 -12.00 8.27 -10.30
C MET A 151 -11.19 6.98 -10.30
N LEU A 152 -11.86 5.83 -10.43
CA LEU A 152 -11.21 4.51 -10.50
C LEU A 152 -10.36 4.33 -11.77
N TYR A 153 -10.71 5.01 -12.87
CA TYR A 153 -10.07 4.82 -14.17
C TYR A 153 -9.37 6.08 -14.72
N ALA A 154 -9.53 7.24 -14.10
CA ALA A 154 -8.84 8.45 -14.53
C ALA A 154 -7.31 8.25 -14.52
N PRO A 155 -6.59 8.60 -15.59
CA PRO A 155 -5.12 8.60 -15.58
C PRO A 155 -4.57 9.53 -14.49
N ILE A 156 -3.43 9.19 -13.88
CA ILE A 156 -2.83 10.00 -12.79
C ILE A 156 -2.66 11.45 -13.22
N THR A 157 -2.02 11.73 -14.36
CA THR A 157 -1.69 13.10 -14.75
C THR A 157 -2.95 13.93 -15.03
N GLN A 158 -3.94 13.32 -15.68
CA GLN A 158 -5.22 13.95 -15.98
C GLN A 158 -6.01 14.24 -14.70
N TYR A 159 -6.09 13.27 -13.77
CA TYR A 159 -6.77 13.46 -12.49
C TYR A 159 -6.17 14.61 -11.69
N LEU A 160 -4.84 14.66 -11.59
CA LEU A 160 -4.15 15.71 -10.84
C LEU A 160 -4.36 17.06 -11.49
N LYS A 161 -4.28 17.15 -12.83
CA LYS A 161 -4.53 18.38 -13.57
C LYS A 161 -5.95 18.92 -13.38
N ASP A 162 -6.96 18.06 -13.48
CA ASP A 162 -8.36 18.47 -13.35
C ASP A 162 -8.68 19.03 -11.96
N ARG A 163 -7.98 18.54 -10.93
CA ARG A 163 -8.15 18.97 -9.54
C ARG A 163 -7.10 19.96 -9.05
N LYS A 164 -6.20 20.41 -9.93
CA LYS A 164 -5.07 21.30 -9.60
C LYS A 164 -4.20 20.74 -8.47
N MET A 165 -3.91 19.44 -8.53
CA MET A 165 -3.14 18.67 -7.55
C MET A 165 -1.76 18.25 -8.07
N GLU A 166 -1.25 18.86 -9.13
CA GLU A 166 0.04 18.48 -9.75
C GLU A 166 1.22 18.61 -8.78
N TYR A 167 1.12 19.44 -7.74
CA TYR A 167 2.11 19.55 -6.66
C TYR A 167 2.35 18.21 -5.92
N LEU A 168 1.40 17.26 -6.00
CA LEU A 168 1.60 15.91 -5.46
C LEU A 168 2.70 15.14 -6.21
N LEU A 169 2.99 15.47 -7.47
CA LEU A 169 4.06 14.84 -8.23
C LEU A 169 5.43 15.17 -7.62
N ASP A 170 5.66 16.43 -7.27
CA ASP A 170 6.91 16.85 -6.61
C ASP A 170 7.11 16.11 -5.29
N ALA A 171 6.00 15.85 -4.59
CA ALA A 171 6.06 15.20 -3.29
C ALA A 171 6.23 13.67 -3.38
N TRP A 172 5.46 13.03 -4.25
CA TRP A 172 5.29 11.57 -4.18
C TRP A 172 5.92 10.80 -5.33
N ASN A 173 6.31 11.46 -6.44
CA ASN A 173 6.83 10.77 -7.61
C ASN A 173 8.10 9.96 -7.32
N LEU A 174 9.03 10.53 -6.53
CA LEU A 174 10.25 9.83 -6.14
C LEU A 174 9.93 8.56 -5.35
N ALA A 175 9.11 8.66 -4.30
CA ALA A 175 8.75 7.53 -3.46
C ALA A 175 7.95 6.46 -4.25
N TYR A 176 7.04 6.88 -5.13
CA TYR A 176 6.24 5.97 -5.94
C TYR A 176 7.08 5.20 -6.96
N THR A 177 7.87 5.93 -7.76
CA THR A 177 8.67 5.33 -8.84
C THR A 177 9.82 4.50 -8.28
N SER A 178 10.53 4.99 -7.26
CA SER A 178 11.65 4.24 -6.66
C SER A 178 11.20 2.96 -5.93
N ALA A 179 9.97 2.91 -5.44
CA ALA A 179 9.37 1.69 -4.88
C ALA A 179 8.93 0.67 -5.96
N GLY A 180 9.09 0.99 -7.25
CA GLY A 180 8.83 0.09 -8.37
C GLY A 180 7.37 0.02 -8.83
N TYR A 181 6.55 1.02 -8.50
CA TYR A 181 5.15 1.07 -8.94
C TYR A 181 4.96 1.59 -10.38
N GLY A 182 6.06 1.85 -11.10
CA GLY A 182 6.06 2.42 -12.45
C GLY A 182 6.26 3.93 -12.46
N TYR A 183 6.17 4.54 -13.63
CA TYR A 183 6.29 5.99 -13.77
C TYR A 183 4.91 6.64 -13.70
N VAL A 184 4.81 7.79 -13.04
CA VAL A 184 3.53 8.52 -12.97
C VAL A 184 3.04 8.93 -14.38
N GLN A 185 3.97 9.13 -15.31
CA GLN A 185 3.70 9.46 -16.71
C GLN A 185 3.19 8.27 -17.54
N ASP A 186 3.28 7.04 -17.02
CA ASP A 186 2.66 5.87 -17.67
C ASP A 186 1.13 5.90 -17.55
N ASP A 187 0.59 6.85 -16.77
CA ASP A 187 -0.83 7.19 -16.73
C ASP A 187 -1.74 6.00 -16.41
N ILE A 188 -1.24 5.12 -15.53
CA ILE A 188 -2.09 4.11 -14.89
C ILE A 188 -3.19 4.81 -14.06
N PRO A 189 -4.25 4.10 -13.64
CA PRO A 189 -5.34 4.75 -12.93
C PRO A 189 -4.91 5.43 -11.62
N ALA A 190 -5.36 6.68 -11.44
CA ALA A 190 -5.05 7.56 -10.31
C ALA A 190 -5.38 6.94 -8.95
N ALA A 191 -6.37 6.05 -8.89
CA ALA A 191 -6.75 5.34 -7.68
C ALA A 191 -5.56 4.59 -7.03
N TYR A 192 -4.65 4.01 -7.81
CA TYR A 192 -3.46 3.33 -7.27
C TYR A 192 -2.48 4.32 -6.63
N PHE A 193 -2.26 5.46 -7.28
CA PHE A 193 -1.38 6.52 -6.78
C PHE A 193 -1.94 7.19 -5.53
N LEU A 194 -3.23 7.54 -5.53
CA LEU A 194 -3.90 8.12 -4.36
C LEU A 194 -3.95 7.14 -3.17
N LYS A 195 -4.15 5.85 -3.44
CA LYS A 195 -4.13 4.82 -2.37
C LYS A 195 -2.73 4.66 -1.79
N PHE A 196 -1.70 4.74 -2.64
CA PHE A 196 -0.31 4.78 -2.19
C PHE A 196 -0.07 6.01 -1.29
N ILE A 197 -0.45 7.22 -1.72
CA ILE A 197 -0.30 8.44 -0.92
C ILE A 197 -0.99 8.29 0.44
N GLN A 198 -2.28 7.94 0.45
CA GLN A 198 -3.07 7.83 1.68
C GLN A 198 -2.47 6.82 2.68
N ASN A 199 -1.92 5.71 2.20
CA ASN A 199 -1.27 4.72 3.05
C ASN A 199 0.14 5.13 3.47
N SER A 200 0.83 5.93 2.65
CA SER A 200 2.22 6.35 2.86
C SER A 200 2.38 7.66 3.66
N GLU A 201 1.31 8.46 3.81
CA GLU A 201 1.32 9.79 4.45
C GLU A 201 1.84 9.85 5.89
N ASN A 202 1.89 8.72 6.58
CA ASN A 202 2.50 8.60 7.92
C ASN A 202 3.48 7.41 7.95
N THR A 203 4.07 7.04 6.81
CA THR A 203 5.00 5.90 6.70
C THR A 203 6.45 6.34 6.58
N ILE A 204 6.58 7.62 6.27
CA ILE A 204 7.79 8.37 6.05
C ILE A 204 7.49 9.62 6.87
#